data_AF-A0A510L0K5-F1
#
_entry.id   AF-A0A510L0K5-F1
#
_cell.length_a   1.000
_cell.length_b   1.000
_cell.length_c   1.000
_cell.angle_alpha   90.00
_cell.angle_beta   90.00
_cell.angle_gamma   90.00
#
_symmetry.space_group_name_H-M   'P 1'
#
loop_
_entity.id
_entity.type
_entity.pdbx_description
1 polymer ?
#
loop_
_entity_poly.entity_id
_entity_poly.type
_entity_poly.pdbx_seq_one_letter_code
_entity_poly.pdbx_strand_id
1 'polypeptide(L)' 'MSKYHNDAVKLLELIGGKENVVAVTHCATRMRFSLADEGKASPKEIGQDYITHL' A
#
# COMPACT_ATOMS: atom_id res chain seq x y z
N MET A 1 3.99 -18.67 -9.21
CA MET A 1 3.45 -17.40 -8.65
C MET A 1 3.79 -17.36 -7.17
N SER A 2 4.37 -16.26 -6.68
CA SER A 2 4.74 -16.14 -5.26
C SER A 2 3.53 -16.28 -4.35
N LYS A 3 3.72 -16.87 -3.16
CA LYS A 3 2.68 -17.13 -2.15
C LYS A 3 1.83 -15.90 -1.80
N TYR A 4 2.39 -14.70 -1.97
CA TYR A 4 1.77 -13.42 -1.62
C TYR A 4 1.36 -12.58 -2.84
N HIS A 5 1.44 -13.12 -4.05
CA HIS A 5 1.16 -12.34 -5.26
C HIS A 5 -0.28 -11.80 -5.27
N ASN A 6 -1.26 -12.66 -4.96
CA ASN A 6 -2.67 -12.26 -4.92
C ASN A 6 -2.94 -11.22 -3.83
N ASP A 7 -2.28 -11.34 -2.68
CA ASP A 7 -2.42 -10.38 -1.58
C ASP A 7 -1.79 -9.04 -1.94
N ALA A 8 -0.63 -9.05 -2.61
CA ALA A 8 0.01 -7.84 -3.10
C ALA A 8 -0.81 -7.13 -4.18
N VAL A 9 -1.46 -7.88 -5.08
CA VAL A 9 -2.38 -7.31 -6.09
C VAL A 9 -3.58 -6.66 -5.41
N LYS A 10 -4.24 -7.36 -4.47
CA LYS A 10 -5.35 -6.79 -3.70
C LYS A 10 -4.93 -5.54 -2.91
N LEU A 11 -3.76 -5.57 -2.27
CA LEU A 11 -3.24 -4.42 -1.55
C LEU A 11 -3.01 -3.22 -2.50
N LEU A 12 -2.50 -3.47 -3.70
CA LEU A 12 -2.32 -2.44 -4.73
C LEU A 12 -3.66 -1.84 -5.17
N GLU A 13 -4.72 -2.64 -5.28
CA GLU A 13 -6.08 -2.15 -5.57
C GLU A 13 -6.64 -1.31 -4.41
N LEU A 14 -6.45 -1.76 -3.17
CA LEU A 14 -6.94 -1.08 -1.96
C LEU A 14 -6.26 0.26 -1.70
N ILE A 15 -5.02 0.47 -2.16
CA ILE A 15 -4.31 1.76 -2.06
C ILE A 15 -4.62 2.71 -3.23
N GLY A 16 -5.58 2.37 -4.10
CA GLY A 16 -6.00 3.21 -5.22
C GLY A 16 -5.26 2.94 -6.54
N GLY A 17 -4.59 1.79 -6.65
CA GLY A 17 -3.91 1.35 -7.87
C GLY A 17 -2.48 1.86 -8.00
N LYS A 18 -1.82 1.39 -9.08
CA LYS A 18 -0.42 1.77 -9.37
C LYS A 18 -0.29 3.26 -9.64
N GLU A 19 -1.31 3.89 -10.23
CA GLU A 19 -1.28 5.33 -10.51
C GLU A 19 -1.32 6.19 -9.24
N ASN A 20 -1.79 5.64 -8.12
CA ASN A 20 -1.85 6.36 -6.86
C ASN A 20 -0.55 6.26 -6.04
N VAL A 21 0.40 5.40 -6.43
CA VAL A 21 1.67 5.21 -5.71
C VAL A 21 2.75 6.12 -6.29
N VAL A 22 3.19 7.10 -5.50
CA VAL A 22 4.28 8.04 -5.86
C VAL A 22 5.64 7.38 -5.65
N ALA A 23 5.81 6.69 -4.53
CA ALA A 23 7.05 6.01 -4.18
C ALA A 23 6.81 4.84 -3.23
N VAL A 24 7.72 3.86 -3.26
CA VAL A 24 7.73 2.72 -2.33
C VAL A 24 9.09 2.66 -1.68
N THR A 25 9.10 2.61 -0.35
CA THR A 25 10.31 2.36 0.44
C THR A 25 10.08 1.17 1.37
N HIS A 26 11.13 0.44 1.71
CA HIS A 26 11.01 -0.71 2.60
C HIS A 26 12.21 -0.81 3.55
N CYS A 27 11.95 -1.36 4.73
CA CYS A 27 12.96 -1.85 5.65
C CYS A 27 12.76 -3.36 5.85
N ALA A 28 13.53 -3.97 6.76
CA ALA A 28 13.47 -5.41 7.00
C ALA A 28 12.09 -5.94 7.42
N THR A 29 11.26 -5.10 8.05
CA THR A 29 9.96 -5.51 8.62
C THR A 29 8.78 -4.67 8.17
N ARG A 30 8.98 -3.57 7.42
CA ARG A 30 7.90 -2.67 7.01
C ARG A 30 8.07 -2.20 5.57
N MET A 31 6.96 -2.14 4.86
CA MET A 31 6.85 -1.55 3.53
C MET A 31 6.03 -0.27 3.65
N ARG A 32 6.53 0.83 3.09
CA ARG A 32 5.94 2.16 3.17
C ARG A 32 5.58 2.62 1.76
N PHE A 33 4.33 3.03 1.58
CA PHE A 33 3.83 3.58 0.32
C PHE A 33 3.62 5.08 0.49
N SER A 34 4.19 5.87 -0.41
CA SER A 34 3.86 7.28 -0.58
C SER A 34 2.75 7.37 -1.61
N LEU A 35 1.58 7.87 -1.21
CA LEU A 35 0.40 7.96 -2.06
C LEU A 35 0.20 9.39 -2.57
N ALA A 36 -0.31 9.52 -3.79
CA ALA A 36 -0.67 10.81 -4.36
C ALA A 36 -1.99 11.34 -3.74
N ASP A 37 -2.92 10.43 -3.45
CA ASP A 37 -4.21 10.71 -2.83
C ASP A 37 -4.52 9.67 -1.75
N GLU A 38 -4.42 10.08 -0.48
CA GLU A 38 -4.71 9.23 0.68
C GLU A 38 -6.21 8.89 0.79
N GLY A 39 -7.10 9.69 0.20
CA GLY A 39 -8.55 9.46 0.18
C GLY A 39 -8.97 8.27 -0.68
N LYS A 40 -8.11 7.84 -1.61
CA LYS A 40 -8.31 6.64 -2.44
C LYS A 40 -7.86 5.35 -1.77
N ALA A 41 -7.14 5.44 -0.66
CA ALA A 41 -6.74 4.27 0.10
C ALA A 41 -7.84 3.85 1.08
N SER A 42 -8.00 2.54 1.28
CA SER A 42 -8.93 1.96 2.27
C SER A 42 -8.19 1.50 3.54
N PRO A 43 -7.87 2.38 4.51
CA PRO A 43 -7.12 2.02 5.72
C PRO A 43 -7.76 0.90 6.55
N LYS A 44 -9.09 0.80 6.52
CA LYS A 44 -9.85 -0.25 7.21
C LYS A 44 -9.53 -1.66 6.69
N GLU A 45 -9.15 -1.78 5.43
CA GLU A 45 -8.88 -3.06 4.77
C GLU A 45 -7.39 -3.38 4.71
N ILE A 46 -6.53 -2.36 4.68
CA ILE A 46 -5.05 -2.50 4.57
C ILE A 46 -4.40 -2.75 5.95
N GLY A 47 -5.09 -2.42 7.04
CA GLY A 47 -4.55 -2.43 8.40
C GLY A 47 -4.00 -1.04 8.76
N GLN A 48 -4.40 -0.53 9.92
CA GLN A 48 -4.21 0.86 10.33
C GLN A 48 -2.73 1.33 10.42
N ASP A 49 -1.75 0.41 10.40
CA ASP A 49 -0.31 0.72 10.56
C ASP A 49 0.39 1.15 9.25
N TYR A 50 -0.31 1.14 8.10
CA TYR A 50 0.30 1.33 6.77
C TYR A 50 0.20 2.74 6.18
N ILE A 51 -0.55 3.64 6.81
CA ILE A 51 -0.81 4.99 6.30
C ILE A 51 -0.49 5.97 7.42
N THR A 52 0.78 6.32 7.56
CA THR A 52 1.15 7.45 8.41
C THR A 52 2.30 8.20 7.75
N HIS A 53 2.06 9.50 7.63
CA HIS A 53 2.97 10.54 7.16
C HIS A 53 4.44 10.24 7.49
N LEU A 54 5.28 10.33 6.47
CA LEU A 54 6.59 10.94 6.64
C LEU A 54 6.38 12.46 6.63
#